data_AF-A0A3D3NXR4-F1
#
_entry.id   AF-A0A3D3NXR4-F1
#
_cell.length_a   1.000
_cell.length_b   1.000
_cell.length_c   1.000
_cell.angle_alpha   90.00
_cell.angle_beta   90.00
_cell.angle_gamma   90.00
#
_symmetry.space_group_name_H-M   'P 1'
#
loop_
_entity.id
_entity.type
_entity.pdbx_description
1 polymer ?
#
loop_
_entity_poly.entity_id
_entity_poly.type
_entity_poly.pdbx_seq_one_letter_code
_entity_poly.pdbx_strand_id
1 'polypeptide(L)'
;MRFIPFLLVAFVLSVPSLAQDGFTSLFNGRDLSGWDGDPALWKVENGIVIGTNASPEAMANNSFLIWRGGTVKNFELRATVRVIGDNNSGIQYRSREMKDVASWVITGYQCDIHPAIEHTGMTYEERGRGIFGLNGKDVMLDPEGALWQLSEHAPVKV
;
A
#
# COMPACT_ATOMS: atom_id res chain seq x y z
N MET A 1 -16.63 -17.53 56.80
CA MET A 1 -15.82 -16.86 55.76
C MET A 1 -16.60 -16.95 54.44
N ARG A 2 -17.08 -15.83 53.89
CA ARG A 2 -17.84 -15.79 52.63
C ARG A 2 -16.91 -15.29 51.52
N PHE A 3 -16.72 -16.11 50.49
CA PHE A 3 -15.98 -15.73 49.28
C PHE A 3 -16.87 -14.86 48.38
N ILE A 4 -16.39 -13.67 48.02
CA ILE A 4 -17.00 -12.78 47.03
C ILE A 4 -16.23 -12.98 45.73
N PRO A 5 -16.86 -13.42 44.61
CA PRO A 5 -16.17 -13.49 43.34
C PRO A 5 -16.05 -12.08 42.76
N PHE A 6 -14.82 -11.66 42.49
CA PHE A 6 -14.56 -10.43 41.72
C PHE A 6 -14.98 -10.67 40.27
N LEU A 7 -16.07 -10.01 39.86
CA LEU A 7 -16.48 -9.97 38.45
C LEU A 7 -15.56 -8.99 37.72
N LEU A 8 -14.64 -9.51 36.92
CA LEU A 8 -13.78 -8.72 36.04
C LEU A 8 -14.62 -8.23 34.85
N VAL A 9 -15.12 -7.00 34.94
CA VAL A 9 -15.77 -6.32 33.82
C VAL A 9 -14.67 -5.81 32.89
N ALA A 10 -14.45 -6.50 31.77
CA ALA A 10 -13.58 -6.04 30.71
C ALA A 10 -14.25 -4.86 29.99
N PHE A 11 -13.76 -3.64 30.25
CA PHE A 11 -14.15 -2.46 29.48
C PHE A 11 -13.50 -2.54 28.09
N VAL A 12 -14.28 -2.92 27.08
CA VAL A 12 -13.84 -2.82 25.69
C VAL A 12 -13.85 -1.34 25.31
N LEU A 13 -12.66 -0.72 25.34
CA LEU A 13 -12.48 0.62 24.80
C LEU A 13 -12.69 0.56 23.29
N SER A 14 -13.85 1.01 22.81
CA SER A 14 -14.06 1.29 21.40
C SER A 14 -13.07 2.38 20.97
N VAL A 15 -12.03 1.97 20.24
CA VAL A 15 -11.14 2.91 19.57
C VAL A 15 -12.00 3.69 18.57
N PRO A 16 -12.03 5.03 18.62
CA PRO A 16 -12.79 5.81 17.65
C PRO A 16 -12.30 5.45 16.25
N SER A 17 -13.24 5.03 15.40
CA SER A 17 -12.96 4.77 14.00
C SER A 17 -12.69 6.11 13.31
N LEU A 18 -11.50 6.27 12.75
CA LEU A 18 -11.18 7.38 11.85
C LEU A 18 -11.83 7.21 10.47
N ALA A 19 -12.64 6.17 10.27
CA ALA A 19 -13.23 5.87 8.98
C ALA A 19 -14.45 6.75 8.69
N GLN A 20 -14.53 7.22 7.44
CA GLN A 20 -15.74 7.82 6.88
C GLN A 20 -16.83 6.75 6.70
N ASP A 21 -18.09 7.16 6.61
CA ASP A 21 -19.22 6.25 6.40
C ASP A 21 -18.97 5.29 5.22
N GLY A 22 -19.12 3.99 5.47
CA GLY A 22 -18.90 2.93 4.49
C GLY A 22 -17.44 2.47 4.33
N PHE A 23 -16.48 3.10 5.01
CA PHE A 23 -15.07 2.68 5.01
C PHE A 23 -14.69 1.96 6.30
N THR A 24 -13.73 1.04 6.16
CA THR A 24 -13.03 0.46 7.31
C THR A 24 -11.61 1.04 7.35
N SER A 25 -11.21 1.59 8.49
CA SER A 25 -9.84 2.10 8.64
C SER A 25 -8.85 0.93 8.67
N LEU A 26 -7.89 0.92 7.75
CA LEU A 26 -6.81 -0.08 7.74
C LEU A 26 -5.67 0.28 8.71
N PHE A 27 -5.53 1.57 9.03
CA PHE A 27 -4.53 2.08 9.96
C PHE A 27 -5.20 2.60 11.23
N ASN A 28 -4.60 2.28 12.38
CA ASN A 28 -5.19 2.60 13.68
C ASN A 28 -4.80 4.00 14.23
N GLY A 29 -3.99 4.75 13.49
CA GLY A 29 -3.55 6.10 13.86
C GLY A 29 -2.37 6.14 14.84
N ARG A 30 -1.86 4.99 15.32
CA ARG A 30 -0.88 4.93 16.42
C ARG A 30 0.33 4.08 16.11
N ASP A 31 0.13 2.91 15.52
CA ASP A 31 1.18 1.92 15.29
C ASP A 31 0.86 1.00 14.11
N LEU A 32 1.79 0.11 13.78
CA LEU A 32 1.67 -0.83 12.66
C LEU A 32 0.97 -2.14 13.04
N SER A 33 0.15 -2.17 14.10
CA SER A 33 -0.62 -3.38 14.43
C SER A 33 -1.49 -3.81 13.24
N GLY A 34 -1.37 -5.07 12.83
CA GLY A 34 -2.04 -5.60 11.65
C GLY A 34 -1.31 -5.31 10.33
N TRP A 35 -0.11 -4.73 10.39
CA TRP A 35 0.80 -4.55 9.26
C TRP A 35 2.13 -5.25 9.53
N ASP A 36 2.81 -5.64 8.47
CA ASP A 36 4.06 -6.37 8.53
C ASP A 36 5.01 -5.86 7.45
N GLY A 37 6.17 -5.37 7.85
CA GLY A 37 7.16 -4.73 6.99
C GLY A 37 8.49 -4.63 7.73
N ASP A 38 9.55 -4.28 6.99
CA ASP A 38 10.87 -4.12 7.59
C ASP A 38 10.86 -3.00 8.66
N PRO A 39 11.11 -3.31 9.95
CA PRO A 39 11.12 -2.31 11.01
C PRO A 39 12.25 -1.28 10.86
N ALA A 40 13.26 -1.54 10.03
CA ALA A 40 14.29 -0.56 9.69
C ALA A 40 13.78 0.51 8.70
N LEU A 41 12.74 0.20 7.92
CA LEU A 41 12.22 1.08 6.87
C LEU A 41 10.90 1.76 7.24
N TRP A 42 10.09 1.11 8.07
CA TRP A 42 8.72 1.55 8.38
C TRP A 42 8.56 1.95 9.83
N LYS A 43 8.00 3.14 10.03
CA LYS A 43 7.66 3.67 11.36
C LYS A 43 6.36 4.46 11.33
N VAL A 44 5.80 4.73 12.51
CA VAL A 44 4.69 5.67 12.69
C VAL A 44 5.19 6.87 13.46
N GLU A 45 5.01 8.06 12.91
CA GLU A 45 5.30 9.33 13.59
C GLU A 45 4.12 10.28 13.41
N ASN A 46 3.66 10.89 14.50
CA ASN A 46 2.54 11.85 14.49
C ASN A 46 1.27 11.33 13.79
N GLY A 47 0.97 10.04 13.94
CA GLY A 47 -0.19 9.40 13.30
C GLY A 47 -0.06 9.25 11.78
N ILE A 48 1.17 9.23 11.26
CA ILE A 48 1.47 9.04 9.84
C ILE A 48 2.39 7.82 9.72
N VAL A 49 2.06 6.91 8.80
CA VAL A 49 2.97 5.83 8.40
C VAL A 49 4.05 6.42 7.49
N ILE A 50 5.31 6.23 7.86
CA ILE A 50 6.46 6.74 7.13
C ILE A 50 7.31 5.55 6.68
N GLY A 51 7.50 5.44 5.36
CA GLY A 51 8.51 4.59 4.74
C GLY A 51 9.73 5.41 4.38
N THR A 52 10.92 4.95 4.76
CA THR A 52 12.19 5.62 4.44
C THR A 52 13.18 4.64 3.86
N ASN A 53 14.09 5.15 3.04
CA ASN A 53 15.25 4.42 2.59
C ASN A 53 16.49 5.32 2.72
N ALA A 54 17.63 4.76 3.13
CA ALA A 54 18.84 5.54 3.40
C ALA A 54 19.51 6.05 2.11
N SER A 55 19.54 5.23 1.07
CA SER A 55 19.99 5.61 -0.28
C SER A 55 19.42 4.63 -1.33
N PRO A 56 19.39 4.98 -2.63
CA PRO A 56 18.92 4.08 -3.68
C PRO A 56 19.60 2.71 -3.67
N GLU A 57 20.86 2.62 -3.24
CA GLU A 57 21.68 1.40 -3.20
C GLU A 57 21.56 0.63 -1.87
N ALA A 58 20.89 1.19 -0.85
CA ALA A 58 20.83 0.60 0.49
C ALA A 58 19.95 -0.66 0.57
N MET A 59 19.18 -0.96 -0.47
CA MET A 59 18.32 -2.15 -0.53
C MET A 59 18.62 -2.97 -1.78
N ALA A 60 18.78 -4.29 -1.60
CA ALA A 60 18.94 -5.21 -2.72
C ALA A 60 17.62 -5.48 -3.47
N ASN A 61 16.47 -5.21 -2.83
CA ASN A 61 15.13 -5.39 -3.38
C ASN A 61 14.20 -4.29 -2.86
N ASN A 62 13.11 -4.01 -3.58
CA ASN A 62 11.98 -3.27 -3.05
C ASN A 62 11.41 -3.99 -1.81
N SER A 63 11.00 -3.22 -0.79
CA SER A 63 10.41 -3.72 0.44
C SER A 63 9.03 -3.08 0.66
N PHE A 64 8.07 -3.86 1.14
CA PHE A 64 6.67 -3.47 1.21
C PHE A 64 6.13 -3.58 2.65
N LEU A 65 5.28 -2.62 3.04
CA LEU A 65 4.46 -2.73 4.25
C LEU A 65 3.15 -3.45 3.91
N ILE A 66 3.00 -4.67 4.41
CA ILE A 66 1.94 -5.59 4.01
C ILE A 66 0.86 -5.62 5.09
N TRP A 67 -0.38 -5.28 4.71
CA TRP A 67 -1.53 -5.42 5.60
C TRP A 67 -1.88 -6.90 5.82
N ARG A 68 -2.03 -7.31 7.07
CA ARG A 68 -2.29 -8.69 7.50
C ARG A 68 -3.74 -8.94 7.90
N GLY A 69 -4.65 -8.00 7.67
CA GLY A 69 -6.08 -8.15 7.98
C GLY A 69 -6.87 -9.05 7.02
N GLY A 70 -6.22 -9.66 6.03
CA GLY A 70 -6.80 -10.69 5.17
C GLY A 70 -6.74 -10.34 3.68
N THR A 71 -7.58 -11.03 2.89
CA THR A 71 -7.68 -10.80 1.45
C THR A 71 -8.95 -10.03 1.12
N VAL A 72 -8.86 -9.12 0.16
CA VAL A 72 -9.97 -8.30 -0.34
C VAL A 72 -10.17 -8.55 -1.83
N LYS A 73 -11.43 -8.55 -2.28
CA LYS A 73 -11.79 -8.81 -3.68
C LYS A 73 -12.16 -7.52 -4.42
N ASN A 74 -13.35 -7.01 -4.11
CA ASN A 74 -13.89 -5.76 -4.62
C ASN A 74 -13.83 -4.75 -3.47
N PHE A 75 -13.14 -3.64 -3.67
CA PHE A 75 -12.95 -2.64 -2.64
C PHE A 75 -12.77 -1.26 -3.28
N GLU A 76 -13.03 -0.23 -2.49
CA GLU A 76 -12.58 1.13 -2.74
C GLU A 76 -11.53 1.45 -1.67
N LEU A 77 -10.37 1.92 -2.08
CA LEU A 77 -9.29 2.34 -1.18
C LEU A 77 -9.11 3.85 -1.27
N ARG A 78 -9.09 4.50 -0.11
CA ARG A 78 -8.76 5.92 0.02
C ARG A 78 -7.56 6.07 0.94
N ALA A 79 -6.57 6.83 0.50
CA ALA A 79 -5.40 7.16 1.27
C ALA A 79 -4.93 8.58 0.91
N THR A 80 -4.46 9.31 1.91
CA THR A 80 -3.70 10.56 1.68
C THR A 80 -2.23 10.19 1.72
N VAL A 81 -1.52 10.47 0.63
CA VAL A 81 -0.11 10.08 0.46
C VAL A 81 0.74 11.29 0.14
N ARG A 82 2.02 11.22 0.49
CA ARG A 82 3.02 12.22 0.11
C ARG A 82 4.35 11.52 -0.13
N VAL A 83 4.99 11.85 -1.24
CA VAL A 83 6.38 11.52 -1.52
C VAL A 83 7.22 12.79 -1.36
N ILE A 84 8.42 12.66 -0.80
CA ILE A 84 9.34 13.77 -0.54
C ILE A 84 10.66 13.48 -1.27
N GLY A 85 11.17 14.48 -1.98
CA GLY A 85 12.40 14.38 -2.75
C GLY A 85 12.22 13.68 -4.10
N ASP A 86 13.34 13.29 -4.69
CA ASP A 86 13.39 12.51 -5.93
C ASP A 86 13.31 11.02 -5.59
N ASN A 87 12.10 10.54 -5.34
CA ASN A 87 11.83 9.16 -4.90
C ASN A 87 10.52 8.64 -5.52
N ASN A 88 10.31 7.33 -5.48
CA ASN A 88 9.10 6.65 -5.93
C ASN A 88 8.49 5.86 -4.77
N SER A 89 7.16 5.78 -4.73
CA SER A 89 6.45 4.78 -3.93
C SER A 89 5.25 4.26 -4.71
N GLY A 90 4.48 3.36 -4.11
CA GLY A 90 3.26 2.85 -4.72
C GLY A 90 2.39 2.11 -3.74
N ILE A 91 1.10 2.04 -4.06
CA ILE A 91 0.15 1.20 -3.34
C ILE A 91 -0.04 -0.08 -4.14
N GLN A 92 0.40 -1.17 -3.55
CA GLN A 92 0.25 -2.51 -4.11
C GLN A 92 -1.12 -3.08 -3.77
N TYR A 93 -1.74 -3.76 -4.73
CA TYR A 93 -3.04 -4.39 -4.56
C TYR A 93 -3.14 -5.70 -5.33
N ARG A 94 -3.90 -6.66 -4.75
CA ARG A 94 -4.02 -8.03 -5.27
C ARG A 94 -2.66 -8.71 -5.47
N SER A 95 -1.67 -8.32 -4.68
CA SER A 95 -0.29 -8.81 -4.74
C SER A 95 -0.11 -10.13 -4.01
N ARG A 96 1.01 -10.78 -4.26
CA ARG A 96 1.44 -12.03 -3.62
C ARG A 96 2.86 -11.86 -3.10
N GLU A 97 3.13 -12.39 -1.92
CA GLU A 97 4.49 -12.42 -1.37
C GLU A 97 5.39 -13.38 -2.15
N MET A 98 6.62 -12.95 -2.40
CA MET A 98 7.69 -13.71 -3.06
C MET A 98 8.69 -14.18 -2.00
N LYS A 99 8.25 -15.12 -1.15
CA LYS A 99 9.02 -15.59 0.02
C LYS A 99 10.33 -16.30 -0.34
N ASP A 100 10.44 -16.76 -1.57
CA ASP A 100 11.63 -17.34 -2.19
C ASP A 100 12.67 -16.30 -2.61
N VAL A 101 12.27 -15.02 -2.76
CA VAL A 101 13.16 -13.92 -3.10
C VAL A 101 13.74 -13.27 -1.84
N ALA A 102 12.88 -12.75 -0.96
CA ALA A 102 13.25 -12.17 0.34
C ALA A 102 12.00 -11.82 1.16
N SER A 103 12.17 -11.56 2.45
CA SER A 103 11.13 -11.01 3.31
C SER A 103 10.57 -9.71 2.75
N TRP A 104 9.25 -9.54 2.84
CA TRP A 104 8.52 -8.35 2.40
C TRP A 104 8.71 -7.95 0.94
N VAL A 105 9.17 -8.87 0.08
CA VAL A 105 9.13 -8.70 -1.38
C VAL A 105 7.82 -9.26 -1.90
N ILE A 106 7.17 -8.55 -2.81
CA ILE A 106 5.91 -8.99 -3.42
C ILE A 106 5.94 -8.85 -4.94
N THR A 107 4.96 -9.46 -5.60
CA THR A 107 4.62 -9.26 -7.01
C THR A 107 3.14 -8.93 -7.14
N GLY A 108 2.76 -8.08 -8.09
CA GLY A 108 1.36 -7.73 -8.34
C GLY A 108 1.19 -6.30 -8.84
N TYR A 109 -0.07 -5.88 -8.89
CA TYR A 109 -0.44 -4.56 -9.42
C TYR A 109 -0.07 -3.43 -8.45
N GLN A 110 0.46 -2.35 -9.02
CA GLN A 110 0.79 -1.13 -8.31
C GLN A 110 0.01 0.05 -8.89
N CYS A 111 -0.45 0.92 -8.00
CA CYS A 111 -0.75 2.30 -8.31
C CYS A 111 0.44 3.14 -7.83
N ASP A 112 1.25 3.63 -8.77
CA ASP A 112 2.48 4.36 -8.46
C ASP A 112 2.19 5.78 -7.95
N ILE A 113 3.11 6.27 -7.13
CA ILE A 113 3.12 7.62 -6.57
C ILE A 113 4.50 8.19 -6.83
N HIS A 114 4.57 9.19 -7.70
CA HIS A 114 5.82 9.68 -8.25
C HIS A 114 5.81 11.22 -8.44
N PRO A 115 6.95 11.92 -8.22
CA PRO A 115 7.03 13.36 -8.47
C PRO A 115 6.71 13.76 -9.91
N ALA A 116 7.07 12.91 -10.87
CA ALA A 116 6.71 13.07 -12.28
C ALA A 116 5.26 12.59 -12.53
N ILE A 117 4.45 13.47 -13.10
CA ILE A 117 2.99 13.29 -13.21
C ILE A 117 2.59 12.11 -14.11
N GLU A 118 3.39 11.80 -15.12
CA GLU A 118 3.21 10.68 -16.04
C GLU A 118 3.27 9.31 -15.33
N HIS A 119 3.92 9.25 -14.17
CA HIS A 119 4.08 8.03 -13.38
C HIS A 119 3.09 7.95 -12.20
N THR A 120 2.56 9.08 -11.71
CA THR A 120 1.54 9.03 -10.64
C THR A 120 0.23 8.46 -11.15
N GLY A 121 -0.27 7.40 -10.52
CA GLY A 121 -1.46 6.68 -10.95
C GLY A 121 -1.26 5.77 -12.15
N MET A 122 0.00 5.58 -12.62
CA MET A 122 0.28 4.66 -13.71
C MET A 122 0.00 3.22 -13.28
N THR A 123 -0.35 2.38 -14.25
CA THR A 123 -0.51 0.95 -14.04
C THR A 123 0.83 0.24 -14.24
N TYR A 124 1.35 -0.30 -13.15
CA TYR A 124 2.60 -1.07 -13.09
C TYR A 124 2.33 -2.45 -12.47
N GLU A 125 3.07 -3.47 -12.91
CA GLU A 125 3.05 -4.79 -12.27
C GLU A 125 4.46 -5.15 -11.77
N GLU A 126 4.63 -5.10 -10.44
CA GLU A 126 5.88 -5.39 -9.76
C GLU A 126 6.33 -6.83 -10.06
N ARG A 127 7.53 -6.97 -10.62
CA ARG A 127 8.12 -8.24 -11.06
C ARG A 127 7.27 -9.04 -12.05
N GLY A 128 6.36 -8.38 -12.76
CA GLY A 128 5.56 -8.93 -13.85
C GLY A 128 5.80 -8.14 -15.14
N ARG A 129 4.73 -7.59 -15.71
CA ARG A 129 4.75 -6.80 -16.96
C ARG A 129 5.57 -5.51 -16.89
N GLY A 130 5.90 -5.01 -15.70
CA GLY A 130 6.52 -3.69 -15.56
C GLY A 130 5.50 -2.58 -15.84
N ILE A 131 5.95 -1.47 -16.46
CA ILE A 131 5.08 -0.35 -16.82
C ILE A 131 4.26 -0.74 -18.05
N PHE A 132 2.93 -0.75 -17.92
CA PHE A 132 2.05 -1.06 -19.06
C PHE A 132 1.01 0.02 -19.35
N GLY A 133 0.91 1.08 -18.55
CA GLY A 133 0.04 2.22 -18.84
C GLY A 133 0.42 3.44 -18.02
N LEU A 134 0.94 4.48 -18.69
CA LEU A 134 1.28 5.75 -18.04
C LEU A 134 0.01 6.57 -17.75
N ASN A 135 0.09 7.49 -16.78
CA ASN A 135 -0.99 8.44 -16.55
C ASN A 135 -1.21 9.32 -17.80
N GLY A 136 -2.45 9.38 -18.27
CA GLY A 136 -2.79 10.03 -19.53
C GLY A 136 -2.80 9.11 -20.75
N LYS A 137 -2.61 7.80 -20.57
CA LYS A 137 -2.61 6.83 -21.69
C LYS A 137 -3.61 5.72 -21.45
N ASP A 138 -4.55 5.59 -22.37
CA ASP A 138 -5.42 4.42 -22.42
C ASP A 138 -4.72 3.32 -23.18
N VAL A 139 -4.71 2.13 -22.60
CA VAL A 139 -3.98 0.97 -23.12
C VAL A 139 -4.84 -0.27 -23.11
N MET A 140 -4.53 -1.20 -24.02
CA MET A 140 -5.07 -2.55 -24.04
C MET A 140 -3.93 -3.55 -24.16
N LEU A 141 -3.98 -4.59 -23.33
CA LEU A 141 -3.15 -5.77 -23.52
C LEU A 141 -4.00 -6.82 -24.22
N ASP A 142 -3.54 -7.31 -25.37
CA ASP A 142 -4.24 -8.38 -26.09
C ASP A 142 -3.94 -9.77 -25.48
N PRO A 143 -4.67 -10.84 -25.88
CA PRO A 143 -4.45 -12.19 -25.37
C PRO A 143 -3.04 -12.74 -25.61
N GLU A 144 -2.34 -12.25 -26.63
CA GLU A 144 -0.97 -12.60 -26.97
C GLU A 144 0.08 -11.83 -26.13
N GLY A 145 -0.38 -10.86 -25.34
CA GLY A 145 0.44 -10.05 -24.45
C GLY A 145 1.04 -8.81 -25.11
N ALA A 146 0.61 -8.43 -26.33
CA ALA A 146 1.04 -7.20 -26.94
C ALA A 146 0.31 -5.99 -26.34
N LEU A 147 1.07 -4.93 -26.11
CA LEU A 147 0.58 -3.69 -25.54
C LEU A 147 0.22 -2.68 -26.63
N TRP A 148 -1.04 -2.27 -26.66
CA TRP A 148 -1.59 -1.31 -27.61
C TRP A 148 -1.96 -0.02 -26.88
N GLN A 149 -1.45 1.11 -27.35
CA GLN A 149 -1.92 2.43 -26.92
C GLN A 149 -3.18 2.79 -27.74
N LEU A 150 -4.30 2.99 -27.06
CA LEU A 150 -5.59 3.28 -27.68
C LEU A 150 -5.82 4.78 -27.87
N SER A 151 -5.48 5.57 -26.85
CA SER A 151 -5.65 7.02 -26.83
C SER A 151 -4.70 7.68 -25.84
N GLU A 152 -4.58 8.99 -25.96
CA GLU A 152 -3.88 9.84 -24.99
C GLU A 152 -4.81 10.96 -24.54
N HIS A 153 -4.68 11.35 -23.28
CA HIS A 153 -5.37 12.46 -22.66
C HIS A 153 -4.43 13.17 -21.68
N ALA A 154 -4.83 14.35 -21.20
CA ALA A 154 -4.07 15.05 -20.18
C ALA A 154 -3.95 14.17 -18.91
N PRO A 155 -2.77 14.08 -18.27
CA PRO A 155 -2.61 13.33 -17.04
C PRO A 155 -3.63 13.75 -15.98
N VAL A 156 -4.17 12.77 -15.26
CA VAL A 156 -5.03 13.01 -14.11
C VAL A 156 -4.20 13.64 -13.01
N LYS A 157 -4.59 14.84 -12.58
CA LYS A 157 -3.96 15.55 -11.46
C LYS A 157 -4.59 15.06 -10.16
N VAL A 158 -3.76 14.76 -9.17
CA VAL A 158 -4.16 14.32 -7.81
C VAL A 158 -3.62 15.27 -6.75
#